data_AF-A0A2T5JT59-F1
#
_entry.id   AF-A0A2T5JT59-F1
#
_cell.length_a   1.000
_cell.length_b   1.000
_cell.length_c   1.000
_cell.angle_alpha   90.00
_cell.angle_beta   90.00
_cell.angle_gamma   90.00
#
_symmetry.space_group_name_H-M   'P 1'
#
loop_
_entity.id
_entity.type
_entity.pdbx_description
1 polymer ?
#
loop_
_entity_poly.entity_id
_entity_poly.type
_entity_poly.pdbx_seq_one_letter_code
_entity_poly.pdbx_strand_id
1 'polypeptide(L)'
;MHTRGVPPATVSLFGAQFLTWRGLPIIPSDKVPVVDGRTKILLLRVGDKRQGVVGLYQPGLAGEQSLGLSVRFMGINRSAIASYLISLYCSLLVQSPDALAVLEDVEIGKFHDYPDSYK
;
A
#
# COMPACT_ATOMS: atom_id res chain seq x y z
N MET A 1 17.79 -18.38 -1.89
CA MET A 1 17.85 -18.83 -3.31
C MET A 1 16.47 -19.36 -3.68
N HIS A 2 15.89 -19.02 -4.83
CA HIS A 2 14.54 -19.49 -5.21
C HIS A 2 14.59 -21.01 -5.53
N THR A 3 13.67 -21.82 -4.99
CA THR A 3 13.63 -23.29 -5.16
C THR A 3 13.53 -23.76 -6.61
N ARG A 4 13.09 -22.89 -7.53
CA ARG A 4 12.90 -23.21 -8.95
C ARG A 4 13.99 -22.65 -9.87
N GLY A 5 15.02 -22.01 -9.33
CA GLY A 5 16.09 -21.40 -10.14
C GLY A 5 15.62 -20.27 -11.09
N VAL A 6 14.40 -19.76 -10.89
CA VAL A 6 13.84 -18.66 -11.70
C VAL A 6 14.15 -17.35 -11.00
N PRO A 7 15.09 -16.54 -11.49
CA PRO A 7 15.30 -15.20 -10.95
C PRO A 7 14.08 -14.34 -11.30
N PRO A 8 13.39 -13.74 -10.30
CA PRO A 8 12.32 -12.79 -10.59
C PRO A 8 12.90 -11.55 -11.28
N ALA A 9 12.25 -11.10 -12.37
CA ALA A 9 12.62 -9.86 -13.02
C ALA A 9 12.33 -8.67 -12.11
N THR A 10 13.07 -7.57 -12.27
CA THR A 10 12.85 -6.32 -11.54
C THR A 10 12.35 -5.20 -12.44
N VAL A 11 11.74 -4.18 -11.83
CA VAL A 11 11.36 -2.94 -12.50
C VAL A 11 11.78 -1.74 -11.64
N SER A 12 12.22 -0.65 -12.28
CA SER A 12 12.50 0.61 -11.61
C SER A 12 11.22 1.46 -11.52
N LEU A 13 10.80 1.79 -10.31
CA LEU A 13 9.67 2.68 -10.03
C LEU A 13 10.12 3.72 -9.01
N PHE A 14 9.88 5.00 -9.29
CA PHE A 14 10.24 6.10 -8.37
C PHE A 14 11.72 6.09 -7.91
N GLY A 15 12.63 5.61 -8.76
CA GLY A 15 14.06 5.51 -8.45
C GLY A 15 14.47 4.29 -7.61
N ALA A 16 13.55 3.37 -7.29
CA ALA A 16 13.82 2.15 -6.56
C ALA A 16 13.49 0.89 -7.37
N GLN A 17 14.16 -0.22 -7.06
CA GLN A 17 13.97 -1.51 -7.73
C GLN A 17 12.93 -2.36 -7.00
N PHE A 18 11.96 -2.89 -7.72
CA PHE A 18 10.93 -3.77 -7.20
C PHE A 18 10.94 -5.12 -7.92
N LEU A 19 10.68 -6.20 -7.18
CA LEU A 19 10.47 -7.52 -7.75
C LEU A 19 9.19 -7.54 -8.58
N THR A 20 9.16 -8.34 -9.64
CA THR A 20 7.97 -8.56 -10.46
C THR A 20 7.62 -10.04 -10.54
N TRP A 21 6.32 -10.33 -10.65
CA TRP A 21 5.79 -11.65 -10.95
C TRP A 21 4.90 -11.55 -12.19
N ARG A 22 5.25 -12.26 -13.27
CA ARG A 22 4.55 -12.18 -14.57
C ARG A 22 4.36 -10.73 -15.07
N GLY A 23 5.37 -9.89 -14.86
CA GLY A 23 5.35 -8.48 -15.27
C GLY A 23 4.59 -7.55 -14.32
N LEU A 24 3.99 -8.04 -13.23
CA LEU A 24 3.31 -7.23 -12.22
C LEU A 24 4.27 -6.93 -11.05
N PRO A 25 4.46 -5.66 -10.67
CA PRO A 25 5.34 -5.30 -9.55
C PRO A 25 4.75 -5.71 -8.20
N ILE A 26 5.61 -6.22 -7.31
CA ILE A 26 5.28 -6.52 -5.92
C ILE A 26 5.69 -5.32 -5.09
N ILE A 27 4.71 -4.62 -4.53
CA ILE A 27 4.92 -3.41 -3.73
C ILE A 27 4.88 -3.77 -2.25
N PRO A 28 5.99 -3.61 -1.49
CA PRO A 28 5.99 -3.85 -0.06
C PRO A 28 5.22 -2.74 0.67
N SER A 29 4.47 -3.12 1.69
CA SER A 29 3.83 -2.18 2.63
C SER A 29 3.81 -2.81 4.02
N ASP A 30 4.31 -2.08 5.00
CA ASP A 30 4.28 -2.45 6.42
C ASP A 30 2.88 -2.36 7.04
N LYS A 31 1.91 -1.80 6.31
CA LYS A 31 0.53 -1.65 6.76
C LYS A 31 -0.33 -2.88 6.48
N VAL A 32 0.17 -3.84 5.71
CA VAL A 32 -0.48 -5.14 5.59
C VAL A 32 -0.19 -5.93 6.87
N PRO A 33 -1.21 -6.34 7.62
CA PRO A 33 -1.00 -6.94 8.94
C PRO A 33 -0.29 -8.29 8.82
N VAL A 34 0.62 -8.53 9.76
CA VAL A 34 1.23 -9.83 10.02
C VAL A 34 0.72 -10.28 11.38
N VAL A 35 -0.01 -11.38 11.42
CA VAL A 35 -0.60 -11.94 12.64
C VAL A 35 -0.25 -13.42 12.69
N ASP A 36 0.30 -13.88 13.81
CA ASP A 36 0.68 -15.28 14.03
C ASP A 36 1.54 -15.90 12.92
N GLY A 37 2.48 -15.12 12.37
CA GLY A 37 3.37 -15.58 11.29
C GLY A 37 2.68 -15.76 9.93
N ARG A 38 1.46 -15.24 9.78
CA ARG A 38 0.72 -15.18 8.51
C ARG A 38 0.45 -13.73 8.10
N THR A 39 0.32 -13.52 6.81
CA THR A 39 -0.05 -12.22 6.24
C THR A 39 -0.98 -12.40 5.05
N LYS A 40 -1.27 -11.30 4.35
CA LYS A 40 -2.10 -11.27 3.15
C LYS A 40 -1.30 -10.66 2.00
N ILE A 41 -1.64 -11.02 0.76
CA ILE A 41 -1.13 -10.33 -0.44
C ILE A 41 -2.33 -9.80 -1.22
N LEU A 42 -2.28 -8.53 -1.62
CA LEU A 42 -3.35 -7.90 -2.38
C LEU A 42 -2.93 -7.73 -3.83
N LEU A 43 -3.86 -7.98 -4.75
CA LEU A 43 -3.72 -7.68 -6.17
C LEU A 43 -4.80 -6.66 -6.56
N LEU A 44 -4.37 -5.54 -7.16
CA LEU A 44 -5.24 -4.42 -7.49
C LEU A 44 -5.17 -4.06 -8.97
N ARG A 45 -6.34 -3.86 -9.59
CA ARG A 45 -6.50 -3.06 -10.82
C ARG A 45 -6.87 -1.65 -10.39
N VAL A 46 -6.07 -0.65 -10.74
CA VAL A 46 -6.26 0.75 -10.31
C VAL A 46 -6.75 1.63 -11.46
N GLY A 47 -7.60 2.60 -11.13
CA GLY A 47 -8.01 3.69 -12.03
C GLY A 47 -9.43 3.56 -12.58
N ASP A 48 -10.10 4.71 -12.71
CA ASP A 48 -11.51 4.84 -13.10
C ASP A 48 -11.81 4.28 -14.50
N LYS A 49 -10.97 4.65 -15.49
CA LYS A 49 -11.09 4.16 -16.88
C LYS A 49 -11.04 2.63 -17.01
N ARG A 50 -10.52 1.94 -16.00
CA ARG A 50 -10.36 0.48 -15.99
C ARG A 50 -11.37 -0.20 -15.05
N GLN A 51 -12.38 0.52 -14.55
CA GLN A 51 -13.30 0.02 -13.53
C GLN A 51 -12.53 -0.59 -12.35
N GLY A 52 -11.52 0.15 -11.89
CA GLY A 52 -10.55 -0.28 -10.90
C GLY A 52 -10.86 0.23 -9.49
N VAL A 53 -9.87 0.10 -8.61
CA VAL A 53 -9.84 0.75 -7.31
C VAL A 53 -9.44 2.22 -7.49
N VAL A 54 -10.17 3.14 -6.86
CA VAL A 54 -9.90 4.58 -6.87
C VAL A 54 -9.95 5.17 -5.48
N GLY A 55 -9.06 6.13 -5.19
CA GLY A 55 -9.12 6.93 -3.97
C GLY A 55 -10.11 8.08 -4.12
N LEU A 56 -10.85 8.39 -3.06
CA LEU A 56 -11.76 9.52 -2.97
C LEU A 56 -11.23 10.52 -1.95
N TYR A 57 -11.37 11.81 -2.24
CA TYR A 57 -11.00 12.89 -1.34
C TYR A 57 -11.97 14.07 -1.51
N GLN A 58 -12.07 14.93 -0.49
CA GLN A 58 -12.91 16.13 -0.56
C GLN A 58 -12.11 17.28 -1.19
N PRO A 59 -12.50 17.81 -2.36
CA PRO A 59 -11.87 19.00 -2.95
C PRO A 59 -12.42 20.30 -2.35
N GLY A 60 -11.65 21.38 -2.48
CA GLY A 60 -12.11 22.74 -2.17
C GLY A 60 -12.21 23.00 -0.67
N LEU A 61 -11.32 22.40 0.11
CA LEU A 61 -11.32 22.58 1.56
C LEU A 61 -10.76 23.97 1.92
N ALA A 62 -11.35 24.61 2.94
CA ALA A 62 -10.76 25.82 3.50
C ALA A 62 -9.39 25.49 4.13
N GLY A 63 -8.33 26.17 3.70
CA GLY A 63 -6.96 25.87 4.14
C GLY A 63 -6.38 24.57 3.56
N GLU A 64 -6.85 24.14 2.39
CA GLU A 64 -6.33 22.96 1.67
C GLU A 64 -4.82 23.11 1.40
N GLN A 65 -4.04 22.10 1.80
CA GLN A 65 -2.58 22.04 1.59
C GLN A 65 -2.21 20.99 0.54
N SER A 66 -3.00 19.92 0.46
CA SER A 66 -2.90 18.86 -0.54
C SER A 66 -4.25 18.14 -0.65
N LEU A 67 -4.35 17.15 -1.53
CA LEU A 67 -5.59 16.42 -1.83
C LEU A 67 -6.28 15.94 -0.54
N GLY A 68 -7.44 16.53 -0.22
CA GLY A 68 -8.24 16.17 0.96
C GLY A 68 -7.63 16.56 2.31
N LEU A 69 -6.49 17.26 2.35
CA LEU A 69 -5.82 17.68 3.58
C LEU A 69 -6.03 19.19 3.83
N SER A 70 -6.64 19.53 4.96
CA SER A 70 -6.85 20.90 5.43
C SER A 70 -6.06 21.17 6.70
N VAL A 71 -5.41 22.33 6.76
CA VAL A 71 -4.74 22.84 7.97
C VAL A 71 -5.30 24.22 8.27
N ARG A 72 -5.85 24.41 9.46
CA ARG A 72 -6.51 25.66 9.88
C ARG A 72 -6.02 26.13 11.23
N PHE A 73 -5.68 27.41 11.32
CA PHE A 73 -5.42 28.06 12.59
C PHE A 73 -6.73 28.31 13.35
N MET A 74 -6.79 27.87 14.61
CA MET A 74 -7.96 28.03 15.48
C MET A 74 -7.84 29.19 16.46
N GLY A 75 -6.73 29.94 16.43
CA GLY A 75 -6.46 31.04 17.33
C GLY A 75 -5.52 30.67 18.49
N ILE A 76 -5.35 31.62 19.40
CA ILE A 76 -4.53 31.51 20.60
C ILE A 76 -5.47 31.59 21.81
N ASN A 77 -5.37 30.65 22.74
CA ASN A 77 -6.20 30.65 23.95
C ASN A 77 -5.63 31.60 25.03
N ARG A 78 -6.37 31.76 26.14
CA ARG A 78 -5.97 32.63 27.27
C ARG A 78 -4.67 32.20 27.97
N SER A 79 -4.24 30.96 27.76
CA SER A 79 -2.97 30.41 28.26
C SER A 79 -1.84 30.52 27.23
N ALA A 80 -2.01 31.37 26.21
CA ALA A 80 -1.04 31.58 25.13
C ALA A 80 -0.74 30.34 24.25
N ILE A 81 -1.66 29.36 24.19
CA ILE A 81 -1.51 28.17 23.33
C ILE A 81 -2.13 28.44 21.96
N ALA A 82 -1.31 28.39 20.91
CA ALA A 82 -1.75 28.42 19.51
C ALA A 82 -2.25 27.03 19.09
N SER A 83 -3.48 26.96 18.57
CA SER A 83 -4.09 25.69 18.15
C SER A 83 -4.25 25.63 16.63
N TYR A 84 -3.97 24.46 16.06
CA TYR A 84 -4.17 24.17 14.65
C TYR A 84 -5.02 22.91 14.51
N LEU A 85 -6.01 22.96 13.64
CA LEU A 85 -6.80 21.79 13.25
C LEU A 85 -6.25 21.24 11.94
N ILE A 86 -5.84 19.98 11.97
CA ILE A 86 -5.43 19.23 10.79
C ILE A 86 -6.53 18.21 10.51
N SER A 87 -7.11 18.27 9.31
CA SER A 87 -8.19 17.36 8.90
C SER A 87 -7.82 16.70 7.58
N LEU A 88 -7.93 15.38 7.51
CA LEU A 88 -7.70 14.58 6.30
C LEU A 88 -8.99 13.86 5.92
N TYR A 89 -9.51 14.16 4.73
CA TYR A 89 -10.70 13.55 4.15
C TYR A 89 -10.27 12.58 3.06
N CYS A 90 -10.29 11.29 3.37
CA CYS A 90 -9.98 10.23 2.41
C CYS A 90 -10.99 9.08 2.52
N SER A 91 -11.24 8.45 1.38
CA SER A 91 -11.98 7.19 1.27
C SER A 91 -11.47 6.44 0.03
N LEU A 92 -12.03 5.27 -0.25
CA LEU A 92 -11.65 4.41 -1.36
C LEU A 92 -12.87 3.68 -1.91
N LEU A 93 -12.95 3.55 -3.23
CA LEU A 93 -14.01 2.85 -3.93
C LEU A 93 -13.42 1.72 -4.78
N VAL A 94 -13.95 0.51 -4.61
CA VAL A 94 -13.71 -0.64 -5.50
C VAL A 94 -14.86 -0.67 -6.52
N GLN A 95 -14.60 -0.25 -7.77
CA GLN A 95 -15.68 -0.05 -8.75
C GLN A 95 -16.25 -1.36 -9.31
N SER A 96 -15.50 -2.45 -9.28
CA SER A 96 -15.91 -3.77 -9.78
C SER A 96 -15.35 -4.86 -8.87
N PRO A 97 -16.09 -5.97 -8.62
CA PRO A 97 -15.65 -7.04 -7.73
C PRO A 97 -14.37 -7.74 -8.20
N ASP A 98 -14.04 -7.69 -9.50
CA ASP A 98 -12.82 -8.26 -10.07
C ASP A 98 -11.60 -7.33 -9.99
N ALA A 99 -11.77 -6.10 -9.48
CA ALA A 99 -10.69 -5.11 -9.40
C ALA A 99 -9.73 -5.33 -8.21
N LEU A 100 -10.12 -6.16 -7.24
CA LEU A 100 -9.34 -6.46 -6.04
C LEU A 100 -9.42 -7.95 -5.72
N ALA A 101 -8.25 -8.56 -5.48
CA ALA A 101 -8.17 -9.91 -4.94
C ALA A 101 -7.22 -9.94 -3.74
N VAL A 102 -7.49 -10.84 -2.80
CA VAL A 102 -6.69 -11.04 -1.60
C VAL A 102 -6.30 -12.50 -1.51
N LEU A 103 -5.00 -12.77 -1.43
CA LEU A 103 -4.47 -14.06 -1.03
C LEU A 103 -4.31 -14.04 0.49
N GLU A 104 -5.07 -14.90 1.16
CA GLU A 104 -5.06 -15.04 2.62
C GLU A 104 -4.08 -16.13 3.09
N ASP A 105 -3.83 -16.18 4.39
CA ASP A 105 -3.01 -17.19 5.06
C ASP A 105 -1.60 -17.39 4.48
N VAL A 106 -0.96 -16.30 4.04
CA VAL A 106 0.40 -16.33 3.51
C VAL A 106 1.38 -16.54 4.65
N GLU A 107 1.94 -17.75 4.75
CA GLU A 107 2.95 -18.09 5.75
C GLU A 107 4.31 -17.45 5.43
N ILE A 108 4.89 -16.76 6.41
CA ILE A 108 6.21 -16.11 6.28
C ILE A 108 7.32 -16.81 7.05
N GLY A 109 6.99 -17.84 7.84
CA GLY A 109 7.94 -18.58 8.69
C GLY A 109 8.64 -19.77 8.01
N LYS A 110 8.46 -19.95 6.69
CA LYS A 110 8.99 -21.12 5.98
C LYS A 110 10.39 -20.85 5.44
N PHE A 111 11.40 -21.39 6.11
CA PHE A 111 12.79 -21.37 5.68
C PHE A 111 13.16 -22.69 4.99
N HIS A 112 13.99 -22.62 3.95
CA HIS A 112 14.47 -23.79 3.20
C HIS A 112 15.89 -24.14 3.64
N ASP A 113 16.09 -25.38 4.09
CA ASP A 113 17.41 -25.96 4.32
C ASP A 113 17.93 -26.56 3.00
N TYR A 114 19.13 -26.17 2.59
CA TYR A 114 19.78 -26.64 1.37
C TYR A 114 20.94 -27.53 1.79
N PRO A 115 20.84 -28.86 1.65
CA PRO A 115 21.97 -29.73 1.91
C PRO A 115 23.09 -29.46 0.90
N ASP A 116 24.33 -29.33 1.36
CA ASP A 116 25.51 -29.10 0.52
C ASP A 116 25.86 -30.28 -0.41
N SER A 117 25.14 -31.39 -0.29
CA SER A 117 25.32 -32.58 -1.12
C SER A 117 24.22 -32.69 -2.18
N TYR A 118 24.62 -32.59 -3.44
CA TYR A 118 23.79 -33.00 -4.57
C TYR A 118 23.78 -34.54 -4.62
N LYS A 119 22.60 -35.16 -4.50
CA LYS A 119 22.38 -36.58 -4.86
C LYS A 119 21.95 -36.68 -6.31
#